data_AF-A0A074M623-F1
#
_entry.id   AF-A0A074M623-F1
#
_cell.length_a   1.000
_cell.length_b   1.000
_cell.length_c   1.000
_cell.angle_alpha   90.00
_cell.angle_beta   90.00
_cell.angle_gamma   90.00
#
_symmetry.space_group_name_H-M   'P 1'
#
loop_
_entity.id
_entity.type
_entity.pdbx_description
1 polymer ?
#
loop_
_entity_poly.entity_id
_entity_poly.type
_entity_poly.pdbx_seq_one_letter_code
_entity_poly.pdbx_strand_id
1 'polypeptide(L)'
;MVQGVLAPLQFLVFIISLGLVLRTLSSGEGAFAADVSIIVKTLILYTIMITGSIWEKVVFGKWLFAESFFWEDVFSMLVLALHTAYLVMLFGAIGTVEQRLGVALAGYAAYVINAGQFLWKLRQARLQGSTPQEEQQQAVPA
;
A
#
# COMPACT_ATOMS: atom_id res chain seq x y z
N MET A 1 -12.49 7.21 8.49
CA MET A 1 -13.22 5.92 8.55
C MET A 1 -12.84 4.98 7.41
N VAL A 2 -12.88 5.41 6.13
CA VAL A 2 -12.62 4.56 4.94
C VAL A 2 -11.26 3.82 4.98
N GLN A 3 -10.15 4.55 5.13
CA GLN A 3 -8.80 3.93 5.13
C GLN A 3 -8.59 2.99 6.33
N GLY A 4 -9.28 3.21 7.44
CA GLY A 4 -9.23 2.32 8.61
C GLY A 4 -9.81 0.93 8.35
N VAL A 5 -10.62 0.77 7.29
CA VAL A 5 -11.14 -0.53 6.84
C VAL A 5 -10.36 -1.06 5.65
N LEU A 6 -10.08 -0.20 4.66
CA LEU A 6 -9.41 -0.62 3.43
C LEU A 6 -7.97 -1.07 3.65
N ALA A 7 -7.21 -0.42 4.53
CA ALA A 7 -5.81 -0.79 4.77
C ALA A 7 -5.69 -2.20 5.42
N PRO A 8 -6.44 -2.55 6.48
CA PRO A 8 -6.44 -3.93 7.01
C PRO A 8 -6.92 -4.97 6.00
N LEU A 9 -7.99 -4.67 5.25
CA LEU A 9 -8.49 -5.56 4.19
C LEU A 9 -7.40 -5.82 3.14
N GLN A 10 -6.73 -4.77 2.69
CA GLN A 10 -5.67 -4.87 1.70
C GLN A 10 -4.46 -5.67 2.20
N PHE A 11 -4.16 -5.58 3.49
CA PHE A 11 -3.11 -6.38 4.12
C PHE A 11 -3.49 -7.87 4.19
N LEU A 12 -4.75 -8.20 4.49
CA LEU A 12 -5.24 -9.58 4.45
C LEU A 12 -5.17 -10.16 3.03
N VAL A 13 -5.67 -9.40 2.05
CA VAL A 13 -5.63 -9.79 0.64
C VAL A 13 -4.19 -9.94 0.15
N PHE A 14 -3.27 -9.10 0.63
CA PHE A 14 -1.83 -9.25 0.38
C PHE A 14 -1.30 -10.60 0.84
N ILE A 15 -1.55 -11.00 2.11
CA ILE A 15 -1.04 -12.26 2.66
C ILE A 15 -1.58 -13.46 1.87
N ILE A 16 -2.89 -13.48 1.60
CA ILE A 16 -3.53 -14.56 0.84
C ILE A 16 -2.91 -14.66 -0.56
N SER A 17 -2.81 -13.52 -1.25
CA SER A 17 -2.27 -13.48 -2.62
C SER A 17 -0.79 -13.88 -2.66
N LEU A 18 0.02 -13.46 -1.68
CA LEU A 18 1.41 -13.88 -1.57
C LEU A 18 1.53 -15.40 -1.41
N GLY A 19 0.71 -16.01 -0.55
CA GLY A 19 0.69 -17.47 -0.38
C GLY A 19 0.35 -18.21 -1.68
N LEU A 20 -0.65 -17.72 -2.43
CA LEU A 20 -1.05 -18.31 -3.72
C LEU A 20 0.04 -18.17 -4.78
N VAL A 21 0.69 -17.01 -4.88
CA VAL A 21 1.80 -16.78 -5.81
C VAL A 21 2.98 -17.70 -5.49
N LEU A 22 3.39 -17.79 -4.22
CA LEU A 22 4.50 -18.64 -3.81
C LEU A 22 4.20 -20.13 -4.04
N ARG A 23 2.96 -20.58 -3.76
CA ARG A 23 2.52 -21.93 -4.10
C ARG A 23 2.60 -22.19 -5.60
N THR A 24 2.16 -21.24 -6.41
CA THR A 24 2.18 -21.40 -7.88
C THR A 24 3.60 -21.52 -8.40
N LEU A 25 4.52 -20.68 -7.91
CA LEU A 25 5.92 -20.71 -8.32
C LEU A 25 6.66 -21.96 -7.83
N SER A 26 6.27 -22.55 -6.69
CA SER A 26 6.93 -23.74 -6.14
C SER A 26 6.39 -25.06 -6.70
N SER A 27 5.10 -25.13 -7.01
CA SER A 27 4.42 -26.36 -7.46
C SER A 27 4.12 -26.40 -8.96
N GLY A 28 4.12 -25.25 -9.64
CA GLY A 28 3.64 -25.13 -11.02
C GLY A 28 2.11 -25.14 -11.15
N GLU A 29 1.37 -25.27 -10.05
CA GLU A 29 -0.10 -25.36 -10.03
C GLU A 29 -0.76 -24.14 -9.40
N GLY A 30 -2.01 -23.84 -9.79
CA GLY A 30 -2.82 -22.81 -9.12
C GLY A 30 -2.70 -21.41 -9.71
N ALA A 31 -2.13 -21.26 -10.91
CA ALA A 31 -1.99 -19.98 -11.61
C ALA A 31 -3.30 -19.19 -11.70
N PHE A 32 -4.42 -19.85 -11.97
CA PHE A 32 -5.73 -19.18 -12.02
C PHE A 32 -6.11 -18.54 -10.66
N ALA A 33 -5.88 -19.24 -9.55
CA ALA A 33 -6.19 -18.69 -8.22
C ALA A 33 -5.27 -17.51 -7.87
N ALA A 34 -4.00 -17.59 -8.25
CA ALA A 34 -3.05 -16.48 -8.08
C ALA A 34 -3.44 -15.26 -8.94
N ASP A 35 -3.83 -15.48 -10.21
CA ASP A 35 -4.30 -14.41 -11.10
C ASP A 35 -5.53 -13.71 -10.50
N VAL A 36 -6.53 -14.49 -10.05
CA VAL A 36 -7.75 -13.96 -9.43
C VAL A 36 -7.42 -13.16 -8.17
N SER A 37 -6.54 -13.66 -7.29
CA SER A 37 -6.18 -12.93 -6.08
C SER A 37 -5.47 -11.61 -6.39
N ILE A 38 -4.64 -11.56 -7.44
CA ILE A 38 -3.97 -10.34 -7.89
C ILE A 38 -4.94 -9.35 -8.52
N ILE A 39 -5.93 -9.81 -9.30
CA ILE A 39 -6.99 -8.95 -9.83
C ILE A 39 -7.76 -8.30 -8.67
N VAL A 40 -8.23 -9.10 -7.71
CA VAL A 40 -8.96 -8.59 -6.53
C VAL A 40 -8.11 -7.59 -5.76
N LYS A 41 -6.84 -7.90 -5.51
CA LYS A 41 -5.89 -6.99 -4.86
C LYS A 41 -5.74 -5.68 -5.62
N THR A 42 -5.65 -5.73 -6.94
CA THR A 42 -5.48 -4.55 -7.80
C THR A 42 -6.71 -3.64 -7.76
N LEU A 43 -7.92 -4.21 -7.76
CA LEU A 43 -9.16 -3.43 -7.61
C LEU A 43 -9.24 -2.71 -6.26
N ILE A 44 -8.80 -3.36 -5.18
CA ILE A 44 -8.72 -2.74 -3.86
C ILE A 44 -7.64 -1.65 -3.83
N LEU A 45 -6.48 -1.86 -4.49
CA LEU A 45 -5.45 -0.82 -4.64
C LEU A 45 -5.99 0.44 -5.34
N TYR A 46 -6.70 0.28 -6.46
CA TYR A 46 -7.35 1.43 -7.12
C TYR A 46 -8.34 2.12 -6.20
N THR A 47 -9.13 1.36 -5.43
CA THR A 47 -10.09 1.93 -4.48
C THR A 47 -9.40 2.74 -3.38
N ILE A 48 -8.30 2.22 -2.82
CA ILE A 48 -7.48 2.92 -1.82
C ILE A 48 -6.87 4.18 -2.41
N MET A 49 -6.29 4.09 -3.62
CA MET A 49 -5.65 5.22 -4.28
C MET A 49 -6.66 6.34 -4.57
N ILE A 50 -7.81 6.01 -5.16
CA ILE A 50 -8.85 6.98 -5.48
C ILE A 50 -9.35 7.64 -4.19
N THR A 51 -9.74 6.87 -3.18
CA THR A 51 -10.24 7.42 -1.92
C THR A 51 -9.18 8.19 -1.13
N GLY A 52 -7.92 7.76 -1.18
CA GLY A 52 -6.77 8.46 -0.58
C GLY A 52 -6.51 9.80 -1.26
N SER A 53 -6.48 9.83 -2.59
CA SER A 53 -6.25 11.05 -3.36
C SER A 53 -7.34 12.12 -3.16
N ILE A 54 -8.60 11.68 -3.02
CA ILE A 54 -9.72 12.57 -2.65
C ILE A 54 -9.49 13.14 -1.25
N TRP A 55 -9.09 12.31 -0.29
CA TRP A 55 -8.82 12.77 1.07
C TRP A 55 -7.68 13.79 1.11
N GLU A 56 -6.57 13.53 0.41
CA GLU A 56 -5.48 14.50 0.31
C GLU A 56 -5.91 15.80 -0.35
N LYS A 57 -6.77 15.72 -1.38
CA LYS A 57 -7.28 16.91 -2.05
C LYS A 57 -8.06 17.81 -1.09
N VAL A 58 -8.87 17.21 -0.22
CA VAL A 58 -9.67 17.94 0.78
C VAL A 58 -8.80 18.52 1.89
N VAL A 59 -7.77 17.79 2.35
CA VAL A 59 -6.96 18.20 3.51
C VAL A 59 -5.80 19.13 3.11
N PHE A 60 -5.11 18.85 2.01
CA PHE A 60 -3.89 19.53 1.59
C PHE A 60 -4.04 20.35 0.30
N GLY A 61 -5.22 20.30 -0.35
CA GLY A 61 -5.44 20.97 -1.63
C GLY A 61 -4.76 20.32 -2.84
N LYS A 62 -4.10 19.17 -2.66
CA LYS A 62 -3.36 18.41 -3.70
C LYS A 62 -3.94 17.01 -3.86
N TRP A 63 -3.99 16.49 -5.08
CA TRP A 63 -4.54 15.14 -5.32
C TRP A 63 -3.63 14.02 -4.81
N LEU A 64 -2.32 14.20 -4.88
CA LEU A 64 -1.28 13.31 -4.35
C LEU A 64 -0.04 14.19 -4.11
N PHE A 65 0.96 13.63 -3.45
CA PHE A 65 2.27 14.21 -3.24
C PHE A 65 2.22 15.48 -2.38
N ALA A 66 1.35 15.49 -1.36
CA ALA A 66 1.53 16.40 -0.25
C ALA A 66 2.92 16.17 0.37
N GLU A 67 3.58 17.23 0.85
CA GLU A 67 4.97 17.12 1.32
C GLU A 67 5.14 16.08 2.43
N SER A 68 4.14 16.00 3.32
CA SER A 68 4.09 15.01 4.38
C SER A 68 3.87 13.56 3.90
N PHE A 69 3.38 13.32 2.68
CA PHE A 69 3.04 12.00 2.13
C PHE A 69 3.83 11.61 0.86
N PHE A 70 4.70 12.50 0.38
CA PHE A 70 5.37 12.37 -0.91
C PHE A 70 5.97 10.98 -1.16
N TRP A 71 6.72 10.45 -0.19
CA TRP A 71 7.38 9.16 -0.35
C TRP A 71 6.39 7.99 -0.31
N GLU A 72 5.33 8.06 0.50
CA GLU A 72 4.29 7.05 0.45
C GLU A 72 3.55 7.05 -0.88
N ASP A 73 3.34 8.22 -1.47
CA ASP A 73 2.68 8.32 -2.77
C ASP A 73 3.56 7.77 -3.89
N VAL A 74 4.87 8.05 -3.87
CA VAL A 74 5.83 7.47 -4.82
C VAL A 74 5.76 5.93 -4.79
N PHE A 75 5.81 5.33 -3.60
CA PHE A 75 5.74 3.88 -3.49
C PHE A 75 4.35 3.32 -3.79
N SER A 76 3.27 4.03 -3.43
CA SER A 76 1.90 3.63 -3.77
C SER A 76 1.68 3.63 -5.28
N MET A 77 2.21 4.64 -5.98
CA MET A 77 2.18 4.70 -7.43
C MET A 77 3.03 3.60 -8.07
N LEU A 78 4.19 3.27 -7.50
CA LEU A 78 4.99 2.13 -7.97
C LEU A 78 4.26 0.79 -7.79
N VAL A 79 3.65 0.57 -6.62
CA VAL A 79 2.82 -0.62 -6.35
C VAL A 79 1.68 -0.72 -7.36
N LEU A 80 0.96 0.39 -7.58
CA LEU A 80 -0.16 0.44 -8.51
C LEU A 80 0.30 0.20 -9.95
N ALA A 81 1.42 0.79 -10.36
CA ALA A 81 1.99 0.61 -11.69
C ALA A 81 2.39 -0.84 -11.95
N LEU A 82 3.04 -1.51 -11.00
CA LEU A 82 3.43 -2.91 -11.13
C LEU A 82 2.21 -3.84 -11.20
N HIS A 83 1.17 -3.59 -10.40
CA HIS A 83 -0.08 -4.36 -10.48
C HIS A 83 -0.86 -4.08 -11.78
N THR A 84 -0.81 -2.85 -12.28
CA THR A 84 -1.40 -2.51 -13.59
C THR A 84 -0.64 -3.22 -14.72
N ALA A 85 0.70 -3.22 -14.68
CA ALA A 85 1.54 -3.94 -15.63
C ALA A 85 1.24 -5.45 -15.61
N TYR A 86 1.04 -6.02 -14.42
CA TYR A 86 0.57 -7.40 -14.29
C TYR A 86 -0.74 -7.65 -15.04
N LEU A 87 -1.74 -6.78 -14.88
CA LEU A 87 -3.02 -6.92 -15.59
C LEU A 87 -2.85 -6.81 -17.11
N VAL A 88 -1.99 -5.89 -17.58
CA VAL A 88 -1.64 -5.78 -19.01
C VAL A 88 -1.02 -7.07 -19.51
N MET A 89 -0.09 -7.66 -18.76
CA MET A 89 0.50 -8.96 -19.12
C MET A 89 -0.53 -10.09 -19.14
N LEU A 90 -1.43 -10.12 -18.15
CA LEU A 90 -2.48 -11.14 -18.05
C LEU A 90 -3.44 -11.07 -19.23
N PHE A 91 -4.06 -9.93 -19.47
CA PHE A 91 -5.09 -9.77 -20.51
C PHE A 91 -4.52 -9.66 -21.92
N GLY A 92 -3.26 -9.22 -22.06
CA GLY A 92 -2.55 -9.16 -23.33
C GLY A 92 -1.84 -10.47 -23.71
N ALA A 93 -1.90 -11.50 -22.87
CA ALA A 93 -1.14 -12.76 -23.03
C ALA A 93 0.37 -12.52 -23.25
N ILE A 94 0.96 -11.59 -22.49
CA ILE A 94 2.37 -11.19 -22.62
C ILE A 94 3.22 -11.89 -21.56
N GLY A 95 4.26 -12.59 -22.01
CA GLY A 95 5.22 -13.28 -21.14
C GLY A 95 4.73 -14.60 -20.57
N THR A 96 5.59 -15.28 -19.83
CA THR A 96 5.24 -16.54 -19.13
C THR A 96 4.51 -16.26 -17.81
N VAL A 97 3.90 -17.29 -17.22
CA VAL A 97 3.27 -17.20 -15.90
C VAL A 97 4.28 -16.76 -14.84
N GLU A 98 5.50 -17.30 -14.87
CA GLU A 98 6.56 -16.98 -13.92
C GLU A 98 7.00 -15.53 -14.05
N GLN A 99 7.18 -15.03 -15.28
CA GLN A 99 7.53 -13.63 -15.53
C GLN A 99 6.45 -12.70 -14.98
N ARG A 100 5.17 -13.01 -15.28
CA ARG A 100 4.03 -12.24 -14.80
C ARG A 100 3.94 -12.25 -13.27
N LEU A 101 4.04 -13.42 -12.63
CA LEU A 101 4.07 -13.54 -11.16
C LEU A 101 5.28 -12.84 -10.54
N GLY A 102 6.43 -12.80 -11.23
CA GLY A 102 7.59 -12.01 -10.83
C GLY A 102 7.27 -10.50 -10.72
N VAL A 103 6.47 -9.96 -11.64
CA VAL A 103 6.00 -8.56 -11.58
C VAL A 103 5.09 -8.34 -10.36
N ALA A 104 4.21 -9.29 -10.04
CA ALA A 104 3.41 -9.22 -8.82
C ALA A 104 4.29 -9.23 -7.56
N LEU A 105 5.31 -10.11 -7.50
CA LEU A 105 6.25 -10.14 -6.37
C LEU A 105 7.05 -8.84 -6.23
N ALA A 106 7.44 -8.20 -7.32
CA ALA A 106 8.04 -6.86 -7.26
C ALA A 106 7.06 -5.83 -6.67
N GLY A 107 5.78 -5.88 -7.08
CA GLY A 107 4.73 -5.05 -6.49
C GLY A 107 4.51 -5.32 -4.99
N TYR A 108 4.69 -6.57 -4.56
CA TYR A 108 4.60 -6.98 -3.16
C TYR A 108 5.77 -6.46 -2.34
N ALA A 109 6.98 -6.51 -2.87
CA ALA A 109 8.15 -5.92 -2.23
C ALA A 109 7.99 -4.40 -2.05
N ALA A 110 7.54 -3.69 -3.10
CA ALA A 110 7.22 -2.26 -3.01
C ALA A 110 6.13 -1.97 -1.96
N TYR A 111 5.11 -2.82 -1.88
CA TYR A 111 4.05 -2.70 -0.87
C TYR A 111 4.56 -2.87 0.56
N VAL A 112 5.49 -3.79 0.80
CA VAL A 112 6.11 -3.98 2.13
C VAL A 112 6.90 -2.74 2.55
N ILE A 113 7.62 -2.10 1.62
CA ILE A 113 8.33 -0.84 1.89
C ILE A 113 7.32 0.25 2.29
N ASN A 114 6.24 0.39 1.52
CA ASN A 114 5.17 1.37 1.80
C ASN A 114 4.50 1.13 3.16
N ALA A 115 4.16 -0.12 3.47
CA ALA A 115 3.59 -0.49 4.76
C ALA A 115 4.57 -0.21 5.93
N GLY A 116 5.87 -0.42 5.70
CA GLY A 116 6.93 -0.07 6.65
C GLY A 116 6.97 1.43 6.96
N GLN A 117 6.83 2.29 5.94
CA GLN A 117 6.75 3.75 6.12
C GLN A 117 5.57 4.14 7.01
N PHE A 118 4.40 3.54 6.76
CA PHE A 118 3.19 3.79 7.56
C PHE A 118 3.35 3.36 9.02
N LEU A 119 3.90 2.16 9.26
CA LEU A 119 4.16 1.66 10.62
C LEU A 119 5.16 2.53 11.37
N TRP A 120 6.20 3.02 10.68
CA TRP A 120 7.16 3.96 11.27
C TRP A 120 6.45 5.24 11.72
N LYS A 121 5.66 5.87 10.85
CA LYS A 121 4.93 7.10 11.20
C LYS A 121 3.98 6.89 12.39
N LEU A 122 3.28 5.76 12.43
CA LEU A 122 2.43 5.42 13.58
C LEU A 122 3.22 5.31 14.88
N ARG A 123 4.42 4.71 14.84
CA ARG A 123 5.31 4.61 16.01
C ARG A 123 5.77 6.00 16.46
N GLN A 124 6.19 6.87 15.53
CA GLN A 124 6.59 8.24 15.86
C GLN A 124 5.46 9.04 16.51
N ALA A 125 4.25 8.97 15.97
CA ALA A 125 3.08 9.65 16.54
C ALA A 125 2.78 9.18 17.97
N ARG A 126 2.94 7.87 18.25
CA ARG A 126 2.79 7.32 19.62
C ARG A 126 3.88 7.82 20.57
N LEU A 127 5.13 7.89 20.12
CA LEU A 127 6.25 8.37 20.94
C LEU A 127 6.15 9.87 21.26
N GLN A 128 5.69 10.69 20.29
CA GLN A 128 5.47 12.12 20.48
C GLN A 128 4.27 12.43 21.37
N GLY A 129 3.29 11.52 21.48
CA GLY A 129 2.16 11.63 22.41
C GLY A 129 2.52 11.46 23.90
N SER A 130 3.81 11.51 24.26
CA SER A 130 4.34 11.29 25.62
C SER A 130 5.15 12.48 26.16
N THR A 131 4.99 13.69 25.63
CA THR A 131 5.57 14.91 26.22
C THR A 131 4.49 15.68 26.99
N PRO A 132 4.41 15.59 28.33
CA PRO A 132 3.68 16.56 29.13
C PRO A 132 4.26 17.94 28.86
N GLN A 133 3.38 18.92 28.63
CA GLN A 133 3.72 20.32 28.44
C GLN A 133 4.57 20.86 29.60
N GLU A 134 5.87 21.06 29.38
CA GLU A 134 6.75 21.90 30.22
C GLU A 134 6.58 23.41 29.90
N GLU A 135 5.42 23.84 29.42
CA GLU A 135 5.14 25.26 29.14
C GLU A 135 4.38 25.99 30.25
N GLN A 136 4.03 25.32 31.36
CA GLN A 136 3.36 25.98 32.50
C GLN A 136 4.31 26.64 33.51
N GLN A 137 5.63 26.69 33.26
CA GLN A 137 6.60 27.27 34.21
C GLN A 137 7.12 28.67 33.86
N GLN A 138 6.56 29.35 32.86
CA GLN A 138 7.02 30.70 32.44
C GLN A 138 6.01 31.85 32.60
N ALA A 139 4.84 31.67 33.24
CA ALA A 139 3.84 32.75 33.27
C ALA A 139 3.14 32.96 34.64
N VAL A 140 3.91 33.18 35.72
CA VAL A 140 3.50 34.15 36.77
C VAL A 140 4.75 34.74 37.46
N PRO A 141 5.24 35.92 37.07
CA PRO A 141 5.97 36.79 37.98
C PRO A 141 4.97 37.54 38.88
N ALA A 142 5.26 37.56 40.18
CA ALA A 142 4.56 38.35 41.21
C ALA A 142 4.93 39.83 41.16
#